data_AF-A0A2G6KTZ2-F1
#
_entry.id   AF-A0A2G6KTZ2-F1
#
_cell.length_a   1.000
_cell.length_b   1.000
_cell.length_c   1.000
_cell.angle_alpha   90.00
_cell.angle_beta   90.00
_cell.angle_gamma   90.00
#
_symmetry.space_group_name_H-M   'P 1'
#
loop_
_entity.id
_entity.type
_entity.pdbx_description
1 polymer ?
#
loop_
_entity_poly.entity_id
_entity_poly.type
_entity_poly.pdbx_seq_one_letter_code
_entity_poly.pdbx_strand_id
1 'polypeptide(L)'
;MASMLRRAATHGLLIAAALLGGCASGPAYNPTTFNYQIDAASLAQAPLKRVIIASTNLGPPSRQYFSRHEALIDAQLARYFTEHGIEVLPQQQFTRAYNAGVRAYGNPVDPSTGKVNRKTFNLVIQSVRDHLRQTSHPDAIVFTDIVELAVPFNIGLKHLARWDGVTRKPTLQGPGNTVSSAFNWEVPARVSSLMVSVYDLDLKRLFLGRGGLSATDAIDTRSGGAGFTQRRELLTNNEQIAEGIALALHPLIPMAHWPGRAR
;
A
#
# COMPACT_ATOMS: atom_id res chain seq x y z
N MET A 1 -60.36 13.62 -36.28
CA MET A 1 -60.09 13.63 -34.82
C MET A 1 -59.46 12.35 -34.27
N ALA A 2 -59.57 11.18 -34.92
CA ALA A 2 -59.02 9.92 -34.38
C ALA A 2 -57.48 9.72 -34.53
N SER A 3 -56.78 10.53 -35.35
CA SER A 3 -55.33 10.38 -35.58
C SER A 3 -54.44 11.14 -34.58
N MET A 4 -54.98 12.14 -33.86
CA MET A 4 -54.23 12.89 -32.84
C MET A 4 -54.13 12.15 -31.51
N LEU A 5 -55.15 11.36 -31.14
CA LEU A 5 -55.15 10.59 -29.88
C LEU A 5 -54.16 9.41 -29.87
N ARG A 6 -53.87 8.80 -31.03
CA ARG A 6 -52.89 7.70 -31.12
C ARG A 6 -51.44 8.16 -30.97
N ARG A 7 -51.13 9.42 -31.34
CA ARG A 7 -49.79 10.00 -31.18
C ARG A 7 -49.51 10.38 -29.72
N ALA A 8 -50.51 10.83 -28.96
CA ALA A 8 -50.32 11.16 -27.54
C ALA A 8 -50.01 9.92 -26.68
N ALA A 9 -50.67 8.78 -26.95
CA ALA A 9 -50.45 7.54 -26.20
C ALA A 9 -49.07 6.90 -26.43
N THR A 10 -48.49 7.06 -27.62
CA THR A 10 -47.15 6.54 -27.95
C THR A 10 -46.01 7.38 -27.38
N HIS A 11 -46.23 8.69 -27.17
CA HIS A 11 -45.22 9.55 -26.54
C HIS A 11 -45.23 9.44 -25.00
N GLY A 12 -46.37 9.14 -24.39
CA GLY A 12 -46.46 8.88 -22.94
C GLY A 12 -45.72 7.61 -22.50
N LEU A 13 -45.69 6.58 -23.35
CA LEU A 13 -45.02 5.31 -23.03
C LEU A 13 -43.49 5.39 -23.16
N LEU A 14 -42.97 6.24 -24.05
CA LEU A 14 -41.53 6.46 -24.23
C LEU A 14 -40.91 7.30 -23.09
N ILE A 15 -41.67 8.21 -22.48
CA ILE A 15 -41.19 9.03 -21.35
C ILE A 15 -41.18 8.22 -20.04
N ALA A 16 -42.11 7.28 -19.86
CA ALA A 16 -42.13 6.39 -18.69
C ALA A 16 -40.98 5.36 -18.70
N ALA A 17 -40.50 4.94 -19.87
CA ALA A 17 -39.36 4.01 -19.99
C ALA A 17 -38.00 4.68 -19.70
N ALA A 18 -37.88 6.01 -19.87
CA ALA A 18 -36.64 6.74 -19.61
C ALA A 18 -36.37 7.00 -18.11
N LEU A 19 -37.39 6.86 -17.24
CA LEU A 19 -37.27 7.13 -15.81
C LEU A 19 -36.83 5.91 -14.96
N LEU A 20 -36.69 4.72 -15.57
CA LEU A 20 -36.20 3.51 -14.91
C LEU A 20 -34.69 3.27 -15.11
N GLY A 21 -33.99 4.17 -15.79
CA GLY A 21 -32.54 4.10 -16.04
C GLY A 21 -31.65 4.60 -14.88
N GLY A 22 -32.23 4.91 -13.72
CA GLY A 22 -31.48 5.29 -12.52
C GLY A 22 -30.86 4.09 -11.81
N CYS A 23 -30.11 3.24 -12.52
CA CYS A 23 -29.23 2.29 -11.87
C CYS A 23 -28.23 3.08 -11.03
N ALA A 24 -28.23 2.84 -9.72
CA ALA A 24 -27.25 3.37 -8.79
C ALA A 24 -25.84 2.94 -9.21
N SER A 25 -25.19 3.71 -10.07
CA SER A 25 -23.78 3.57 -10.42
C SER A 25 -22.93 4.22 -9.32
N GLY A 26 -22.98 3.64 -8.12
CA GLY A 26 -21.91 3.86 -7.16
C GLY A 26 -20.59 3.39 -7.77
N PRO A 27 -19.43 4.00 -7.43
CA PRO A 27 -18.15 3.54 -7.95
C PRO A 27 -18.00 2.02 -7.69
N ALA A 28 -17.76 1.24 -8.74
CA ALA A 28 -17.61 -0.22 -8.68
C ALA A 28 -16.30 -0.65 -7.99
N TYR A 29 -15.61 0.28 -7.33
CA TYR A 29 -14.24 0.17 -6.89
C TYR A 29 -14.05 0.74 -5.48
N ASN A 30 -13.00 0.31 -4.79
CA ASN A 30 -12.74 0.75 -3.42
C ASN A 30 -12.27 2.22 -3.40
N PRO A 31 -13.04 3.17 -2.82
CA PRO A 31 -12.70 4.59 -2.87
C PRO A 31 -11.49 4.97 -2.01
N THR A 32 -10.98 4.06 -1.20
CA THR A 32 -9.82 4.33 -0.32
C THR A 32 -8.48 4.11 -1.00
N THR A 33 -8.45 3.87 -2.31
CA THR A 33 -7.21 3.78 -3.09
C THR A 33 -6.31 4.97 -2.85
N PHE A 34 -5.02 4.70 -2.66
CA PHE A 34 -4.05 5.75 -2.51
C PHE A 34 -3.92 6.57 -3.81
N ASN A 35 -3.86 7.89 -3.67
CA ASN A 35 -3.59 8.77 -4.79
C ASN A 35 -2.08 8.77 -5.08
N TYR A 36 -1.67 7.91 -6.02
CA TYR A 36 -0.27 7.76 -6.40
C TYR A 36 0.30 9.06 -6.98
N GLN A 37 1.62 9.16 -6.99
CA GLN A 37 2.34 10.20 -7.72
C GLN A 37 3.29 9.53 -8.70
N ILE A 38 3.31 9.99 -9.96
CA ILE A 38 4.14 9.40 -11.01
C ILE A 38 4.68 10.49 -11.93
N ASP A 39 5.98 10.45 -12.21
CA ASP A 39 6.61 11.26 -13.25
C ASP A 39 6.60 10.46 -14.56
N ALA A 40 5.44 10.44 -15.21
CA ALA A 40 5.23 9.69 -16.44
C ALA A 40 6.16 10.14 -17.58
N ALA A 41 6.54 11.42 -17.62
CA ALA A 41 7.44 11.94 -18.65
C ALA A 41 8.86 11.36 -18.50
N SER A 42 9.39 11.34 -17.28
CA SER A 42 10.72 10.76 -17.01
C SER A 42 10.73 9.26 -17.26
N LEU A 43 9.69 8.55 -16.84
CA LEU A 43 9.55 7.10 -17.05
C LEU A 43 9.34 6.71 -18.52
N ALA A 44 8.70 7.58 -19.33
CA ALA A 44 8.58 7.36 -20.76
C ALA A 44 9.92 7.55 -21.50
N GLN A 45 10.75 8.50 -21.05
CA GLN A 45 12.07 8.75 -21.62
C GLN A 45 13.10 7.68 -21.21
N ALA A 46 13.07 7.28 -19.93
CA ALA A 46 13.95 6.26 -19.35
C ALA A 46 13.12 5.23 -18.58
N PRO A 47 12.58 4.21 -19.27
CA PRO A 47 11.83 3.13 -18.63
C PRO A 47 12.70 2.36 -17.64
N LEU A 48 12.13 2.00 -16.49
CA LEU A 48 12.81 1.19 -15.47
C LEU A 48 13.02 -0.23 -15.99
N LYS A 49 14.27 -0.68 -16.03
CA LYS A 49 14.65 -2.05 -16.39
C LYS A 49 15.42 -2.73 -15.27
N ARG A 50 16.18 -1.96 -14.48
CA ARG A 50 17.07 -2.45 -13.44
C ARG A 50 16.89 -1.61 -12.19
N VAL A 51 16.46 -2.22 -11.10
CA VAL A 51 16.22 -1.52 -9.84
C VAL A 51 16.98 -2.15 -8.70
N ILE A 52 17.27 -1.38 -7.66
CA ILE A 52 17.76 -1.91 -6.40
C ILE A 52 16.80 -1.54 -5.27
N ILE A 53 16.38 -2.53 -4.50
CA ILE A 53 15.54 -2.31 -3.32
C ILE A 53 16.44 -1.90 -2.16
N ALA A 54 16.16 -0.75 -1.57
CA ALA A 54 16.86 -0.24 -0.40
C ALA A 54 16.63 -1.16 0.80
N SER A 55 17.66 -1.40 1.61
CA SER A 55 17.53 -2.17 2.86
C SER A 55 17.13 -1.29 4.06
N THR A 56 16.55 -0.12 3.80
CA THR A 56 16.20 0.87 4.82
C THR A 56 15.02 1.70 4.34
N ASN A 57 14.22 2.15 5.30
CA ASN A 57 13.11 3.07 5.11
C ASN A 57 13.59 4.46 4.65
N LEU A 58 12.74 5.17 3.92
CA LEU A 58 13.00 6.57 3.59
C LEU A 58 12.72 7.50 4.78
N GLY A 59 11.84 7.06 5.68
CA GLY A 59 11.41 7.78 6.88
C GLY A 59 11.95 7.18 8.17
N PRO A 60 11.26 7.45 9.31
CA PRO A 60 11.48 6.70 10.53
C PRO A 60 11.39 5.20 10.27
N PRO A 61 12.14 4.38 11.01
CA PRO A 61 12.03 2.92 10.88
C PRO A 61 10.59 2.49 11.14
N SER A 62 10.17 1.41 10.48
CA SER A 62 8.89 0.78 10.77
C SER A 62 8.81 0.41 12.25
N ARG A 63 7.60 0.25 12.78
CA ARG A 63 7.39 -0.23 14.15
C ARG A 63 8.17 -1.53 14.35
N GLN A 64 8.78 -1.72 15.52
CA GLN A 64 9.69 -2.85 15.79
C GLN A 64 9.09 -4.22 15.44
N TYR A 65 7.79 -4.42 15.67
CA TYR A 65 7.11 -5.67 15.36
C TYR A 65 6.92 -5.95 13.86
N PHE A 66 7.18 -4.97 12.98
CA PHE A 66 7.24 -5.18 11.53
C PHE A 66 8.63 -5.60 11.03
N SER A 67 9.71 -5.33 11.79
CA SER A 67 11.09 -5.56 11.35
C SER A 67 11.35 -6.99 10.83
N ARG A 68 10.69 -7.99 11.44
CA ARG A 68 10.81 -9.41 11.03
C ARG A 68 10.14 -9.72 9.70
N HIS A 69 9.29 -8.83 9.20
CA HIS A 69 8.51 -9.01 7.97
C HIS A 69 9.04 -8.16 6.81
N GLU A 70 9.89 -7.16 7.06
CA GLU A 70 10.42 -6.27 6.02
C GLU A 70 11.17 -7.07 4.94
N ALA A 71 12.09 -7.95 5.34
CA ALA A 71 12.81 -8.79 4.39
C ALA A 71 11.90 -9.73 3.59
N LEU A 72 10.80 -10.21 4.19
CA LEU A 72 9.81 -11.02 3.47
C LEU A 72 9.10 -10.17 2.40
N ILE A 73 8.65 -8.96 2.75
CA ILE A 73 7.98 -8.06 1.81
C ILE A 73 8.94 -7.66 0.68
N ASP A 74 10.18 -7.29 1.00
CA ASP A 74 11.19 -6.94 -0.01
C ASP A 74 11.43 -8.10 -0.98
N ALA A 75 11.48 -9.34 -0.49
CA ALA A 75 11.59 -10.52 -1.34
C ALA A 75 10.36 -10.72 -2.23
N GLN A 76 9.14 -10.49 -1.72
CA GLN A 76 7.92 -10.57 -2.54
C GLN A 76 7.87 -9.45 -3.59
N LEU A 77 8.27 -8.23 -3.22
CA LEU A 77 8.36 -7.09 -4.13
C LEU A 77 9.39 -7.34 -5.23
N ALA A 78 10.56 -7.90 -4.88
CA ALA A 78 11.59 -8.26 -5.85
C ALA A 78 11.09 -9.28 -6.88
N ARG A 79 10.34 -10.30 -6.41
CA ARG A 79 9.69 -11.26 -7.31
C ARG A 79 8.69 -10.57 -8.23
N TYR A 80 7.85 -9.68 -7.69
CA TYR A 80 6.86 -8.94 -8.49
C TYR A 80 7.53 -8.09 -9.58
N PHE A 81 8.61 -7.37 -9.27
CA PHE A 81 9.39 -6.68 -10.30
C PHE A 81 9.93 -7.63 -11.38
N THR A 82 10.48 -8.77 -10.97
CA THR A 82 11.07 -9.77 -11.88
C THR A 82 10.03 -10.39 -12.80
N GLU A 83 8.86 -10.75 -12.27
CA GLU A 83 7.72 -11.27 -13.03
C GLU A 83 7.21 -10.28 -14.09
N HIS A 84 7.42 -8.99 -13.85
CA HIS A 84 7.09 -7.89 -14.75
C HIS A 84 8.27 -7.41 -15.61
N GLY A 85 9.35 -8.20 -15.71
CA GLY A 85 10.47 -7.95 -16.63
C GLY A 85 11.48 -6.90 -16.15
N ILE A 86 11.44 -6.53 -14.87
CA ILE A 86 12.40 -5.61 -14.25
C ILE A 86 13.42 -6.43 -13.46
N GLU A 87 14.70 -6.29 -13.82
CA GLU A 87 15.82 -6.89 -13.09
C GLU A 87 15.95 -6.24 -11.71
N VAL A 88 16.02 -7.06 -10.66
CA VAL A 88 16.29 -6.58 -9.30
C VAL A 88 17.72 -6.91 -8.93
N LEU A 89 18.53 -5.88 -8.74
CA LEU A 89 19.93 -6.02 -8.34
C LEU A 89 20.06 -6.55 -6.90
N PRO A 90 21.16 -7.24 -6.56
CA PRO A 90 21.38 -7.72 -5.20
C PRO A 90 21.33 -6.59 -4.16
N GLN A 91 20.39 -6.67 -3.21
CA GLN A 91 20.19 -5.68 -2.14
C GLN A 91 21.47 -5.43 -1.31
N GLN A 92 22.36 -6.42 -1.21
CA GLN A 92 23.64 -6.29 -0.53
C GLN A 92 24.50 -5.14 -1.08
N GLN A 93 24.40 -4.81 -2.37
CA GLN A 93 25.13 -3.68 -2.96
C GLN A 93 24.69 -2.35 -2.31
N PHE A 94 23.38 -2.15 -2.13
CA PHE A 94 22.84 -1.01 -1.40
C PHE A 94 23.29 -1.05 0.07
N THR A 95 23.12 -2.19 0.75
CA THR A 95 23.46 -2.32 2.17
C THR A 95 24.93 -1.99 2.46
N ARG A 96 25.86 -2.44 1.60
CA ARG A 96 27.29 -2.13 1.72
C ARG A 96 27.56 -0.63 1.56
N ALA A 97 26.96 -0.01 0.54
CA ALA A 97 27.08 1.42 0.29
C ALA A 97 26.50 2.24 1.45
N TYR A 98 25.33 1.84 1.96
CA TYR A 98 24.66 2.49 3.07
C TYR A 98 25.50 2.42 4.35
N ASN A 99 26.02 1.24 4.68
CA ASN A 99 26.90 1.08 5.84
C ASN A 99 28.21 1.88 5.71
N ALA A 100 28.74 2.05 4.49
CA ALA A 100 29.88 2.93 4.26
C ALA A 100 29.53 4.41 4.50
N GLY A 101 28.38 4.86 4.00
CA GLY A 101 27.85 6.20 4.27
C GLY A 101 27.62 6.44 5.77
N VAL A 102 27.01 5.48 6.49
CA VAL A 102 26.81 5.56 7.94
C VAL A 102 28.15 5.69 8.70
N ARG A 103 29.19 4.95 8.28
CA ARG A 103 30.53 5.10 8.88
C ARG A 103 31.16 6.47 8.61
N ALA A 104 30.91 7.06 7.44
CA ALA A 104 31.47 8.34 7.05
C ALA A 104 30.73 9.54 7.68
N TYR A 105 29.40 9.48 7.76
CA TYR A 105 28.57 10.64 8.12
C TYR A 105 27.79 10.48 9.43
N GLY A 106 27.85 9.31 10.05
CA GLY A 106 27.12 8.94 11.26
C GLY A 106 25.79 8.22 10.97
N ASN A 107 25.20 7.63 12.01
CA ASN A 107 23.90 6.97 11.91
C ASN A 107 22.79 8.04 11.77
N PRO A 108 21.97 8.01 10.71
CA PRO A 108 20.89 8.97 10.53
C PRO A 108 19.71 8.75 11.47
N VAL A 109 19.62 7.60 12.15
CA VAL A 109 18.53 7.28 13.08
C VAL A 109 19.07 7.21 14.49
N ASP A 110 18.46 7.99 15.40
CA ASP A 110 18.73 7.87 16.82
C ASP A 110 18.21 6.51 17.34
N PRO A 111 19.09 5.64 17.89
CA PRO A 111 18.69 4.31 18.34
C PRO A 111 17.77 4.32 19.56
N SER A 112 17.76 5.40 20.35
CA SER A 112 16.95 5.53 21.55
C SER A 112 15.56 6.11 21.28
N THR A 113 15.45 7.04 20.32
CA THR A 113 14.19 7.75 20.03
C THR A 113 13.55 7.39 18.68
N GLY A 114 14.29 6.73 17.78
CA GLY A 114 13.86 6.47 16.41
C GLY A 114 13.78 7.73 15.53
N LYS A 115 14.20 8.90 16.04
CA LYS A 115 14.16 10.16 15.30
C LYS A 115 15.21 10.15 14.19
N VAL A 116 14.80 10.60 13.00
CA VAL A 116 15.68 10.69 11.82
C VAL A 116 16.33 12.07 11.74
N ASN A 117 17.66 12.11 11.74
CA ASN A 117 18.43 13.28 11.34
C ASN A 117 18.44 13.39 9.81
N ARG A 118 17.55 14.22 9.26
CA ARG A 118 17.38 14.42 7.81
C ARG A 118 18.68 14.86 7.11
N LYS A 119 19.52 15.66 7.76
CA LYS A 119 20.78 16.11 7.16
C LYS A 119 21.74 14.94 6.98
N THR A 120 21.94 14.15 8.03
CA THR A 120 22.78 12.94 7.98
C THR A 120 22.21 11.92 6.99
N PHE A 121 20.89 11.71 7.01
CA PHE A 121 20.22 10.80 6.09
C PHE A 121 20.49 11.18 4.63
N ASN A 122 20.33 12.45 4.28
CA ASN A 122 20.59 12.94 2.92
C ASN A 122 22.04 12.71 2.50
N LEU A 123 23.03 12.96 3.38
CA LEU A 123 24.44 12.72 3.09
C LEU A 123 24.73 11.22 2.85
N VAL A 124 24.15 10.35 3.68
CA VAL A 124 24.29 8.90 3.52
C VAL A 124 23.69 8.44 2.19
N ILE A 125 22.47 8.87 1.85
CA ILE A 125 21.82 8.48 0.59
C ILE A 125 22.52 9.06 -0.64
N GLN A 126 23.06 10.28 -0.57
CA GLN A 126 23.91 10.83 -1.62
C GLN A 126 25.18 9.99 -1.85
N SER A 127 25.82 9.55 -0.77
CA SER A 127 26.98 8.65 -0.88
C SER A 127 26.62 7.28 -1.46
N VAL A 128 25.46 6.73 -1.08
CA VAL A 128 24.93 5.49 -1.68
C VAL A 128 24.71 5.65 -3.19
N ARG A 129 24.03 6.73 -3.59
CA ARG A 129 23.81 7.08 -5.00
C ARG A 129 25.12 7.13 -5.77
N ASP A 130 26.12 7.84 -5.24
CA ASP A 130 27.41 8.00 -5.90
C ASP A 130 28.15 6.65 -6.05
N HIS A 131 28.07 5.79 -5.03
CA HIS A 131 28.63 4.46 -5.09
C HIS A 131 27.93 3.56 -6.13
N LEU A 132 26.59 3.57 -6.16
CA LEU A 132 25.80 2.78 -7.10
C LEU A 132 26.02 3.24 -8.55
N ARG A 133 26.16 4.56 -8.77
CA ARG A 133 26.55 5.14 -10.07
C ARG A 133 27.89 4.65 -10.60
N GLN A 134 28.82 4.29 -9.72
CA GLN A 134 30.16 3.84 -10.12
C GLN A 134 30.25 2.33 -10.29
N THR A 135 29.35 1.56 -9.68
CA THR A 135 29.51 0.11 -9.54
C THR A 135 28.47 -0.67 -10.33
N SER A 136 27.18 -0.48 -10.05
CA SER A 136 26.12 -1.36 -10.53
C SER A 136 25.13 -0.69 -11.48
N HIS A 137 25.08 0.64 -11.47
CA HIS A 137 24.33 1.47 -12.40
C HIS A 137 22.84 1.04 -12.50
N PRO A 138 22.08 0.99 -11.39
CA PRO A 138 20.63 0.78 -11.46
C PRO A 138 19.94 1.98 -12.09
N ASP A 139 18.79 1.78 -12.73
CA ASP A 139 17.96 2.89 -13.22
C ASP A 139 17.29 3.63 -12.05
N ALA A 140 16.96 2.90 -10.99
CA ALA A 140 16.31 3.47 -9.81
C ALA A 140 16.63 2.73 -8.50
N ILE A 141 16.49 3.46 -7.41
CA ILE A 141 16.47 2.96 -6.03
C ILE A 141 15.00 2.91 -5.57
N VAL A 142 14.58 1.76 -5.06
CA VAL A 142 13.23 1.52 -4.57
C VAL A 142 13.25 1.46 -3.04
N PHE A 143 12.49 2.32 -2.38
CA PHE A 143 12.31 2.31 -0.93
C PHE A 143 10.96 1.69 -0.58
N THR A 144 10.97 0.83 0.44
CA THR A 144 9.80 0.17 1.00
C THR A 144 9.58 0.64 2.43
N ASP A 145 8.35 1.03 2.76
CA ASP A 145 7.97 1.43 4.11
C ASP A 145 6.67 0.73 4.50
N ILE A 146 6.66 0.04 5.65
CA ILE A 146 5.42 -0.50 6.24
C ILE A 146 4.85 0.58 7.16
N VAL A 147 3.75 1.20 6.75
CA VAL A 147 3.09 2.26 7.50
C VAL A 147 1.85 1.74 8.22
N GLU A 148 1.60 2.26 9.42
CA GLU A 148 0.43 1.92 10.23
C GLU A 148 -0.59 3.06 10.18
N LEU A 149 -1.86 2.70 9.98
CA LEU A 149 -3.01 3.60 9.92
C LEU A 149 -4.04 3.16 10.97
N ALA A 150 -4.82 4.11 11.48
CA ALA A 150 -5.99 3.82 12.30
C ALA A 150 -7.25 3.89 11.42
N VAL A 151 -7.99 2.78 11.31
CA VAL A 151 -9.13 2.64 10.40
C VAL A 151 -10.34 2.08 11.13
N PRO A 152 -11.53 2.69 10.98
CA PRO A 152 -12.74 2.17 11.59
C PRO A 152 -13.26 0.93 10.84
N PHE A 153 -13.71 -0.07 11.59
CA PHE A 153 -14.47 -1.20 11.08
C PHE A 153 -15.96 -0.85 11.13
N ASN A 154 -16.52 -0.45 9.99
CA ASN A 154 -17.80 0.25 9.94
C ASN A 154 -19.00 -0.71 10.09
N ILE A 155 -19.87 -0.45 11.08
CA ILE A 155 -21.10 -1.22 11.34
C ILE A 155 -21.99 -1.26 10.09
N GLY A 156 -22.19 -0.13 9.41
CA GLY A 156 -23.00 -0.03 8.19
C GLY A 156 -22.43 -0.81 7.00
N LEU A 157 -21.15 -1.18 7.05
CA LEU A 157 -20.49 -2.04 6.05
C LEU A 157 -20.30 -3.48 6.56
N LYS A 158 -21.21 -3.98 7.42
CA LYS A 158 -21.11 -5.32 8.03
C LYS A 158 -19.76 -5.54 8.73
N HIS A 159 -19.28 -4.50 9.41
CA HIS A 159 -17.98 -4.47 10.07
C HIS A 159 -16.80 -4.74 9.12
N LEU A 160 -16.87 -4.23 7.89
CA LEU A 160 -15.71 -4.19 6.99
C LEU A 160 -14.92 -2.90 7.20
N ALA A 161 -13.60 -3.00 7.09
CA ALA A 161 -12.71 -1.85 6.99
C ALA A 161 -12.19 -1.72 5.56
N ARG A 162 -12.01 -0.47 5.11
CA ARG A 162 -11.44 -0.14 3.81
C ARG A 162 -10.28 0.84 4.00
N TRP A 163 -9.15 0.57 3.37
CA TRP A 163 -7.98 1.47 3.37
C TRP A 163 -7.05 1.12 2.21
N ASP A 164 -6.37 2.13 1.65
CA ASP A 164 -5.37 1.97 0.58
C ASP A 164 -5.71 0.91 -0.48
N GLY A 165 -6.97 0.92 -0.96
CA GLY A 165 -7.46 0.01 -2.01
C GLY A 165 -7.98 -1.35 -1.52
N VAL A 166 -7.72 -1.77 -0.29
CA VAL A 166 -8.19 -3.07 0.23
C VAL A 166 -9.47 -2.97 1.05
N THR A 167 -10.26 -4.06 1.03
CA THR A 167 -11.38 -4.29 1.96
C THR A 167 -11.11 -5.55 2.77
N ARG A 168 -11.23 -5.48 4.10
CA ARG A 168 -10.96 -6.62 5.00
C ARG A 168 -12.00 -6.71 6.12
N LYS A 169 -12.25 -7.94 6.57
CA LYS A 169 -12.95 -8.25 7.82
C LYS A 169 -11.99 -8.14 9.01
N PRO A 170 -12.50 -7.85 10.22
CA PRO A 170 -11.68 -7.89 11.41
C PRO A 170 -11.22 -9.34 11.63
N THR A 171 -9.97 -9.48 12.07
CA THR A 171 -9.45 -10.80 12.43
C THR A 171 -9.94 -11.13 13.84
N LEU A 172 -10.39 -12.37 14.06
CA LEU A 172 -10.63 -12.90 15.40
C LEU A 172 -9.38 -13.62 15.88
N GLN A 173 -9.03 -13.47 17.16
CA GLN A 173 -7.98 -14.25 17.81
C GLN A 173 -8.47 -14.82 19.14
N GLY A 174 -8.10 -16.06 19.44
CA GLY A 174 -8.58 -16.80 20.61
C GLY A 174 -9.40 -18.04 20.23
N PRO A 175 -9.89 -18.80 21.22
CA PRO A 175 -10.60 -20.06 20.99
C PRO A 175 -12.05 -19.89 20.50
N GLY A 176 -12.59 -18.67 20.51
CA GLY A 176 -13.96 -18.38 20.12
C GLY A 176 -14.09 -17.90 18.67
N ASN A 177 -15.28 -18.03 18.11
CA ASN A 177 -15.64 -17.52 16.77
C ASN A 177 -16.69 -16.41 16.81
N THR A 178 -17.00 -15.91 18.01
CA THR A 178 -18.05 -14.91 18.25
C THR A 178 -17.45 -13.63 18.80
N VAL A 179 -17.95 -12.50 18.31
CA VAL A 179 -17.64 -11.18 18.87
C VAL A 179 -18.58 -10.93 20.05
N SER A 180 -18.05 -10.47 21.18
CA SER A 180 -18.84 -10.08 22.35
C SER A 180 -19.81 -8.95 22.01
N SER A 181 -21.02 -8.98 22.56
CA SER A 181 -21.98 -7.88 22.44
C SER A 181 -21.48 -6.57 23.09
N ALA A 182 -20.52 -6.67 24.01
CA ALA A 182 -19.88 -5.53 24.67
C ALA A 182 -18.67 -4.99 23.89
N PHE A 183 -18.38 -5.49 22.69
CA PHE A 183 -17.25 -5.00 21.89
C PHE A 183 -17.50 -3.56 21.40
N ASN A 184 -16.58 -2.65 21.71
CA ASN A 184 -16.66 -1.27 21.25
C ASN A 184 -16.14 -1.12 19.80
N TRP A 185 -17.06 -1.00 18.84
CA TRP A 185 -16.78 -0.78 17.42
C TRP A 185 -16.39 0.66 17.06
N GLU A 186 -16.57 1.62 17.98
CA GLU A 186 -16.21 3.02 17.75
C GLU A 186 -14.70 3.24 17.81
N VAL A 187 -13.96 2.33 18.45
CA VAL A 187 -12.50 2.38 18.51
C VAL A 187 -11.93 1.89 17.17
N PRO A 188 -11.16 2.72 16.45
CA PRO A 188 -10.53 2.28 15.20
C PRO A 188 -9.48 1.21 15.50
N ALA A 189 -9.33 0.28 14.57
CA ALA A 189 -8.27 -0.71 14.62
C ALA A 189 -7.03 -0.18 13.90
N ARG A 190 -5.86 -0.65 14.31
CA ARG A 190 -4.65 -0.43 13.53
C ARG A 190 -4.57 -1.41 12.36
N VAL A 191 -4.12 -0.89 11.23
CA VAL A 191 -3.92 -1.63 9.98
C VAL A 191 -2.59 -1.23 9.36
N SER A 192 -2.01 -2.12 8.55
CA SER A 192 -0.78 -1.85 7.82
C SER A 192 -1.01 -1.67 6.32
N SER A 193 -0.13 -0.87 5.73
CA SER A 193 0.00 -0.68 4.28
C SER A 193 1.46 -0.68 3.88
N LEU A 194 1.75 -1.14 2.66
CA LEU A 194 3.05 -1.00 2.02
C LEU A 194 3.07 0.30 1.22
N MET A 195 4.00 1.19 1.53
CA MET A 195 4.33 2.34 0.70
C MET A 195 5.60 2.04 -0.10
N VAL A 196 5.55 2.31 -1.40
CA VAL A 196 6.68 2.12 -2.31
C VAL A 196 7.03 3.47 -2.93
N SER A 197 8.29 3.88 -2.78
CA SER A 197 8.82 5.09 -3.41
C SER A 197 9.97 4.72 -4.34
N VAL A 198 9.97 5.26 -5.56
CA VAL A 198 11.00 4.99 -6.56
C VAL A 198 11.70 6.29 -6.91
N TYR A 199 13.03 6.28 -6.84
CA TYR A 199 13.90 7.42 -7.12
C TYR A 199 14.90 7.06 -8.19
N ASP A 200 15.13 7.96 -9.14
CA ASP A 200 16.24 7.80 -10.07
C ASP A 200 17.60 7.98 -9.35
N LEU A 201 18.68 7.77 -10.09
CA LEU A 201 20.02 8.01 -9.57
C LEU A 201 20.34 9.49 -9.36
N ASP A 202 19.51 10.46 -9.72
CA ASP A 202 19.63 11.87 -9.31
C ASP A 202 18.89 12.16 -8.00
N LEU A 203 18.27 11.14 -7.40
CA LEU A 203 17.39 11.23 -6.23
C LEU A 203 16.13 12.07 -6.50
N LYS A 204 15.72 12.18 -7.76
CA LYS A 204 14.39 12.69 -8.12
C LYS A 204 13.39 11.54 -8.01
N ARG A 205 12.26 11.82 -7.36
CA ARG A 205 11.19 10.84 -7.19
C ARG A 205 10.48 10.60 -8.52
N LEU A 206 10.51 9.36 -9.00
CA LEU A 206 9.80 8.92 -10.20
C LEU A 206 8.39 8.40 -9.86
N PHE A 207 8.23 7.76 -8.70
CA PHE A 207 6.97 7.17 -8.30
C PHE A 207 6.78 7.16 -6.78
N LEU A 208 5.53 7.28 -6.34
CA LEU A 208 5.06 7.03 -4.98
C LEU A 208 3.70 6.34 -5.06
N GLY A 209 3.57 5.17 -4.45
CA GLY A 209 2.31 4.47 -4.32
C GLY A 209 2.17 3.80 -2.95
N ARG A 210 0.93 3.41 -2.62
CA ARG A 210 0.63 2.73 -1.36
C ARG A 210 -0.51 1.74 -1.55
N GLY A 211 -0.36 0.55 -0.97
CA GLY A 211 -1.35 -0.52 -1.02
C GLY A 211 -1.56 -1.15 0.35
N GLY A 212 -2.82 -1.37 0.70
CA GLY A 212 -3.17 -1.96 1.99
C GLY A 212 -2.70 -3.42 2.11
N LEU A 213 -2.23 -3.81 3.30
CA LEU A 213 -1.78 -5.17 3.58
C LEU A 213 -2.83 -5.89 4.43
N SER A 214 -2.80 -5.69 5.75
CA SER A 214 -3.60 -6.45 6.71
C SER A 214 -3.90 -5.63 7.96
N ALA A 215 -4.94 -6.00 8.70
CA ALA A 215 -5.16 -5.44 10.03
C ALA A 215 -4.05 -5.92 10.99
N THR A 216 -3.48 -5.00 11.77
CA THR A 216 -2.45 -5.29 12.79
C THR A 216 -3.07 -5.52 14.16
N ASP A 217 -4.30 -5.06 14.36
CA ASP A 217 -5.14 -5.45 15.48
C ASP A 217 -6.21 -6.49 15.08
N ALA A 218 -6.74 -7.17 16.10
CA ALA A 218 -7.77 -8.18 16.04
C ALA A 218 -8.75 -8.03 17.21
N ILE A 219 -9.88 -8.70 17.10
CA ILE A 219 -10.82 -8.88 18.21
C ILE A 219 -10.34 -10.11 19.00
N ASP A 220 -9.91 -9.92 20.25
CA ASP A 220 -9.57 -11.05 21.13
C ASP A 220 -10.83 -11.57 21.82
N THR A 221 -11.22 -12.80 21.49
CA THR A 221 -12.46 -13.41 21.97
C THR A 221 -12.43 -13.77 23.46
N ARG A 222 -11.27 -13.64 24.12
CA ARG A 222 -11.12 -13.83 25.58
C ARG A 222 -11.35 -12.54 26.36
N SER A 223 -11.09 -11.39 25.72
CA SER A 223 -11.26 -10.08 26.34
C SER A 223 -12.69 -9.58 26.15
N GLY A 224 -13.46 -9.53 27.24
CA GLY A 224 -14.89 -9.29 27.23
C GLY A 224 -15.40 -7.89 26.81
N GLY A 225 -14.61 -7.00 26.19
CA GLY A 225 -15.15 -5.71 25.71
C GLY A 225 -14.20 -4.55 25.37
N ALA A 226 -12.88 -4.69 25.45
CA ALA A 226 -11.95 -3.55 25.40
C ALA A 226 -11.65 -2.96 24.00
N GLY A 227 -12.34 -3.42 22.94
CA GLY A 227 -12.04 -3.05 21.56
C GLY A 227 -10.92 -3.91 20.96
N PHE A 228 -10.27 -3.39 19.92
CA PHE A 228 -9.23 -4.10 19.19
C PHE A 228 -7.94 -4.28 20.01
N THR A 229 -7.28 -5.42 19.86
CA THR A 229 -5.99 -5.73 20.50
C THR A 229 -4.96 -6.15 19.47
N GLN A 230 -3.68 -5.92 19.74
CA GLN A 230 -2.62 -6.27 18.80
C GLN A 230 -2.65 -7.77 18.46
N ARG A 231 -2.53 -8.07 17.16
CA ARG A 231 -2.39 -9.45 16.69
C ARG A 231 -1.06 -10.03 17.09
N ARG A 232 -1.08 -11.32 17.44
CA ARG A 232 0.13 -12.11 17.68
C ARG A 232 0.90 -12.39 16.38
N GLU A 233 0.17 -12.70 15.32
CA GLU A 233 0.71 -13.01 14.00
C GLU A 233 0.33 -11.90 13.03
N LEU A 234 1.35 -11.24 12.47
CA LEU A 234 1.22 -10.16 11.51
C LEU A 234 1.71 -10.63 10.14
N LEU A 235 1.10 -10.11 9.08
CA LEU A 235 1.61 -10.26 7.70
C LEU A 235 1.90 -11.72 7.30
N THR A 236 1.06 -12.67 7.74
CA THR A 236 1.20 -14.10 7.42
C THR A 236 0.46 -14.52 6.14
N ASN A 237 -0.45 -13.68 5.64
CA ASN A 237 -1.24 -13.98 4.45
C ASN A 237 -0.55 -13.45 3.19
N ASN A 238 0.03 -14.36 2.40
CA ASN A 238 0.75 -14.03 1.17
C ASN A 238 -0.15 -13.42 0.08
N GLU A 239 -1.43 -13.78 0.00
CA GLU A 239 -2.36 -13.19 -0.97
C GLU A 239 -2.61 -11.70 -0.65
N GLN A 240 -2.74 -11.37 0.63
CA GLN A 240 -2.90 -9.98 1.07
C GLN A 240 -1.63 -9.16 0.81
N ILE A 241 -0.45 -9.75 0.97
CA ILE A 241 0.82 -9.09 0.65
C ILE A 241 0.92 -8.86 -0.87
N ALA A 242 0.62 -9.88 -1.68
CA ALA A 242 0.65 -9.77 -3.13
C ALA A 242 -0.35 -8.72 -3.66
N GLU A 243 -1.58 -8.69 -3.14
CA GLU A 243 -2.56 -7.65 -3.46
C GLU A 243 -2.05 -6.26 -3.06
N GLY A 244 -1.48 -6.12 -1.87
CA GLY A 244 -0.91 -4.86 -1.38
C GLY A 244 0.25 -4.36 -2.24
N ILE A 245 1.14 -5.26 -2.70
CA ILE A 245 2.22 -4.92 -3.64
C ILE A 245 1.66 -4.45 -4.98
N ALA A 246 0.71 -5.19 -5.55
CA ALA A 246 0.09 -4.83 -6.82
C ALA A 246 -0.62 -3.47 -6.77
N LEU A 247 -1.31 -3.18 -5.65
CA LEU A 247 -1.91 -1.87 -5.40
C LEU A 247 -0.86 -0.78 -5.22
N ALA A 248 0.19 -1.04 -4.45
CA ALA A 248 1.25 -0.07 -4.17
C ALA A 248 2.06 0.30 -5.41
N LEU A 249 2.18 -0.60 -6.39
CA LEU A 249 2.90 -0.36 -7.63
C LEU A 249 2.01 0.15 -8.76
N HIS A 250 0.69 0.19 -8.61
CA HIS A 250 -0.16 0.77 -9.64
C HIS A 250 -0.03 2.31 -9.68
N PRO A 251 0.07 2.97 -10.86
CA PRO A 251 0.10 2.42 -12.22
C PRO A 251 1.50 2.15 -12.78
N LEU A 252 2.58 2.34 -12.00
CA LEU A 252 3.95 2.06 -12.44
C LEU A 252 4.07 0.64 -13.03
N ILE A 253 3.49 -0.33 -12.34
CA ILE A 253 3.18 -1.65 -12.89
C ILE A 253 1.66 -1.80 -12.87
N PRO A 254 0.99 -1.82 -14.04
CA PRO A 254 -0.47 -1.92 -14.09
C PRO A 254 -0.99 -3.19 -13.42
N MET A 255 -2.03 -3.05 -12.60
CA MET A 255 -2.69 -4.16 -11.92
C MET A 255 -3.92 -4.56 -12.76
N ALA A 256 -4.03 -5.82 -13.13
CA ALA A 256 -5.08 -6.31 -14.05
C ALA A 256 -6.52 -6.06 -13.56
N HIS A 257 -6.74 -6.05 -12.24
CA HIS A 257 -8.05 -5.87 -11.63
C HIS A 257 -8.09 -4.63 -10.73
N TRP A 258 -7.42 -3.56 -11.13
CA TRP A 258 -7.38 -2.32 -10.36
C TRP A 258 -8.79 -1.77 -10.07
N PRO A 259 -9.05 -1.23 -8.87
CA PRO A 259 -8.19 -1.19 -7.67
C PRO A 259 -8.47 -2.33 -6.67
N GLY A 260 -8.76 -3.52 -7.17
CA GLY A 260 -9.26 -4.63 -6.38
C GLY A 260 -10.79 -4.69 -6.38
N ARG A 261 -11.33 -5.87 -6.12
CA ARG A 261 -12.78 -6.06 -6.04
C ARG A 261 -13.29 -5.49 -4.72
N ALA A 262 -14.35 -4.68 -4.77
CA ALA A 262 -15.16 -4.39 -3.59
C ALA A 262 -15.89 -5.67 -3.16
N ARG A 263 -15.22 -6.56 -2.40
CA ARG A 263 -15.84 -7.76 -1.81
C ARG A 263 -16.39 -7.46 -0.42
#